data_AF-A0A6H0ZT07-F1
#
_entry.id   AF-A0A6H0ZT07-F1
#
_cell.length_a   1.000
_cell.length_b   1.000
_cell.length_c   1.000
_cell.angle_alpha   90.00
_cell.angle_beta   90.00
_cell.angle_gamma   90.00
#
_symmetry.space_group_name_H-M   'P 1'
#
loop_
_entity.id
_entity.type
_entity.pdbx_description
1 polymer ?
#
loop_
_entity_poly.entity_id
_entity_poly.type
_entity_poly.pdbx_seq_one_letter_code
_entity_poly.pdbx_strand_id
1 'polypeptide(L)' 'MRRFPKKPRNGEEVGGGHFVFRRGDSTGRIRPCMWPFEHPSYDSALVEAARLHKEHGGTFEVFVRVGRVEALEAGE' A
#
# COMPACT_ATOMS: atom_id res chain seq x y z
N MET A 1 -19.57 -7.14 -8.77
CA MET A 1 -19.36 -6.39 -7.50
C MET A 1 -17.93 -6.63 -7.05
N ARG A 2 -17.05 -5.64 -7.15
CA ARG A 2 -15.60 -5.80 -6.91
C ARG A 2 -15.38 -5.89 -5.39
N ARG A 3 -15.06 -7.09 -4.88
CA ARG A 3 -14.94 -7.38 -3.43
C ARG A 3 -13.86 -6.48 -2.81
N PHE A 4 -14.28 -5.65 -1.88
CA PHE A 4 -13.41 -5.04 -0.88
C PHE A 4 -12.83 -6.18 -0.02
N PRO A 5 -11.51 -6.27 0.18
CA PRO A 5 -10.95 -7.19 1.16
C PRO A 5 -11.46 -6.75 2.54
N LYS A 6 -12.51 -7.41 3.03
CA LYS A 6 -13.04 -7.19 4.39
C LYS A 6 -12.05 -7.58 5.49
N LYS A 7 -10.97 -8.27 5.13
CA LYS A 7 -9.93 -8.77 6.02
C LYS A 7 -8.56 -8.42 5.41
N PRO A 8 -7.55 -8.09 6.24
CA PRO A 8 -6.17 -7.99 5.80
C PRO A 8 -5.73 -9.26 5.06
N ARG A 9 -4.88 -9.11 4.05
CA ARG A 9 -4.21 -10.25 3.40
C ARG A 9 -3.16 -10.83 4.34
N ASN A 10 -2.70 -12.06 4.05
CA ASN A 10 -1.59 -12.63 4.80
C ASN A 10 -0.36 -11.74 4.67
N GLY A 11 0.23 -11.37 5.81
CA GLY A 11 1.39 -10.48 5.88
C GLY A 11 1.07 -8.97 5.84
N GLU A 12 -0.21 -8.60 5.70
CA GLU A 12 -0.67 -7.21 5.69
C GLU A 12 -1.13 -6.75 7.09
N GLU A 13 -0.78 -5.52 7.46
CA GLU A 13 -1.31 -4.83 8.63
C GLU A 13 -1.93 -3.49 8.21
N VAL A 14 -3.26 -3.48 8.10
CA VAL A 14 -4.03 -2.28 7.73
C VAL A 14 -3.88 -1.23 8.84
N GLY A 15 -3.54 0.00 8.46
CA GLY A 15 -3.25 1.10 9.36
C GLY A 15 -1.75 1.32 9.67
N GLY A 16 -0.87 0.38 9.26
CA GLY A 16 0.58 0.43 9.51
C GLY A 16 1.34 1.57 8.81
N GLY A 17 0.72 2.22 7.82
CA GLY A 17 1.23 3.44 7.21
C GLY A 17 2.34 3.26 6.17
N HIS A 18 2.82 2.03 5.91
CA HIS A 18 3.75 1.73 4.83
C HIS A 18 3.03 0.96 3.73
N PHE A 19 3.01 1.50 2.51
CA PHE A 19 2.20 1.00 1.41
C PHE A 19 3.07 0.52 0.26
N VAL A 20 2.79 -0.68 -0.25
CA VAL A 20 3.45 -1.23 -1.43
C VAL A 20 2.56 -1.03 -2.65
N PHE A 21 3.09 -0.30 -3.64
CA PHE A 21 2.41 -0.03 -4.91
C PHE A 21 3.21 -0.53 -6.09
N ARG A 22 2.52 -1.02 -7.12
CA ARG A 22 3.11 -1.28 -8.44
C ARG A 22 3.14 0.00 -9.27
N ARG A 23 4.24 0.25 -9.99
CA ARG A 23 4.34 1.28 -11.03
C ARG A 23 3.86 0.75 -12.38
N GLY A 24 3.31 1.62 -13.21
CA GLY A 24 2.96 1.31 -14.60
C GLY A 24 4.22 1.24 -15.46
N ASP A 25 4.41 0.10 -16.14
CA ASP A 25 5.66 -0.27 -16.82
C ASP A 25 6.16 0.79 -17.85
N SER A 26 5.25 1.55 -18.49
CA SER A 26 5.60 2.59 -19.47
C SER A 26 5.41 4.03 -19.00
N THR A 27 4.64 4.25 -17.93
CA THR A 27 4.24 5.62 -17.51
C THR A 27 4.96 6.09 -16.26
N GLY A 28 5.57 5.19 -15.49
CA GLY A 28 6.13 5.49 -14.18
C GLY A 28 5.08 5.96 -13.16
N ARG A 29 3.79 6.01 -13.52
CA ARG A 29 2.71 6.36 -12.59
C ARG A 29 2.45 5.18 -11.65
N ILE A 30 1.92 5.47 -10.46
CA ILE A 30 1.35 4.42 -9.62
C ILE A 30 0.22 3.76 -10.41
N ARG A 31 0.33 2.44 -10.62
CA ARG A 31 -0.74 1.66 -11.21
C ARG A 31 -1.88 1.68 -10.19
N PRO A 32 -3.08 2.17 -10.54
CA PRO A 32 -4.20 2.19 -9.61
C PRO A 32 -4.53 0.76 -9.22
N CYS A 33 -4.05 0.33 -8.07
CA CYS A 33 -4.52 -0.87 -7.42
C CYS A 33 -5.57 -0.41 -6.42
N MET A 34 -6.72 -1.09 -6.38
CA MET A 34 -7.75 -0.68 -5.42
C MET A 34 -7.34 -0.98 -3.98
N TRP A 35 -6.31 -1.82 -3.78
CA TRP A 35 -5.92 -2.38 -2.48
C TRP A 35 -4.39 -2.59 -2.41
N PRO A 36 -3.59 -1.53 -2.11
CA PRO A 36 -2.15 -1.70 -1.89
C PRO A 36 -1.91 -2.54 -0.66
N PHE A 37 -0.82 -3.30 -0.61
CA PHE A 37 -0.44 -3.98 0.64
C PHE A 37 0.03 -2.92 1.64
N GLU A 38 -0.48 -2.98 2.87
CA GLU A 38 -0.06 -2.12 3.96
C GLU A 38 0.72 -2.91 5.02
N HIS A 39 1.76 -2.29 5.56
CA HIS A 39 2.68 -2.92 6.50
C HIS A 39 3.02 -1.96 7.65
N PRO A 40 3.38 -2.51 8.83
CA PRO A 40 3.69 -1.70 10.00
C PRO A 40 5.08 -1.03 9.92
N SER A 41 5.98 -1.52 9.05
CA SER A 41 7.34 -1.01 8.93
C SER A 41 7.85 -0.96 7.49
N TYR A 42 8.86 -0.13 7.26
CA TYR A 42 9.59 -0.06 6.00
C TYR A 42 10.17 -1.42 5.59
N ASP A 43 10.82 -2.12 6.53
CA ASP A 43 11.47 -3.40 6.24
C ASP A 43 10.46 -4.48 5.81
N SER A 44 9.31 -4.57 6.50
CA SER A 44 8.26 -5.52 6.13
C SER A 44 7.61 -5.17 4.79
N ALA A 45 7.43 -3.88 4.50
CA ALA A 45 6.98 -3.41 3.19
C ALA A 45 7.98 -3.71 2.06
N LEU A 46 9.28 -3.59 2.32
CA LEU A 46 10.32 -3.93 1.35
C LEU A 46 10.36 -5.44 1.06
N VAL A 47 10.22 -6.28 2.08
CA VAL A 47 10.11 -7.74 1.91
C VAL A 47 8.91 -8.06 1.02
N GLU A 48 7.79 -7.38 1.23
CA GLU A 48 6.60 -7.59 0.39
C GLU A 48 6.79 -7.09 -1.05
N ALA A 49 7.40 -5.92 -1.24
CA ALA A 49 7.73 -5.40 -2.57
C ALA A 49 8.64 -6.37 -3.34
N ALA A 50 9.63 -6.96 -2.67
CA ALA A 50 10.51 -7.97 -3.26
C ALA A 50 9.76 -9.26 -3.61
N ARG A 51 8.86 -9.73 -2.75
CA ARG A 51 8.01 -10.91 -3.02
C ARG A 51 7.14 -10.68 -4.26
N LEU A 52 6.46 -9.54 -4.34
CA LEU A 52 5.59 -9.18 -5.44
C LEU A 52 6.35 -8.99 -6.76
N HIS A 53 7.54 -8.38 -6.71
CA HIS A 53 8.43 -8.28 -7.86
C HIS A 53 8.83 -9.67 -8.38
N LYS A 54 9.21 -10.58 -7.48
CA LYS A 54 9.55 -11.96 -7.85
C LYS A 54 8.37 -12.72 -8.47
N GLU A 55 7.16 -12.50 -7.95
CA GLU A 55 5.96 -13.21 -8.39
C GLU A 55 5.37 -12.67 -9.71
N HIS A 56 5.45 -11.36 -9.93
CA HIS A 56 4.70 -10.69 -11.01
C HIS A 56 5.57 -9.86 -11.96
N GLY A 57 6.85 -9.68 -11.66
CA GLY A 57 7.74 -8.75 -12.36
C GLY A 57 7.30 -7.28 -12.21
N GLY A 58 8.00 -6.39 -12.93
CA GLY A 58 7.73 -4.95 -12.90
C GLY A 58 8.22 -4.25 -11.63
N THR A 59 7.99 -2.95 -11.53
CA THR A 59 8.53 -2.13 -10.44
C THR A 59 7.51 -1.96 -9.31
N PHE A 60 7.95 -2.26 -8.08
CA PHE A 60 7.19 -2.02 -6.86
C PHE A 60 7.95 -1.03 -5.98
N GLU A 61 7.21 -0.11 -5.37
CA GLU A 61 7.76 0.92 -4.49
C GLU A 61 7.01 0.97 -3.17
N VAL A 62 7.74 1.34 -2.12
CA VAL A 62 7.22 1.54 -0.77
C VAL A 62 7.02 3.04 -0.55
N PHE A 63 5.81 3.43 -0.14
CA PHE A 63 5.49 4.78 0.30
C PHE A 63 5.14 4.76 1.78
N VAL A 64 5.50 5.81 2.51
CA VAL A 64 5.17 5.96 3.92
C VAL A 64 4.23 7.14 4.13
N ARG A 65 3.21 6.95 4.97
CA ARG A 65 2.35 8.03 5.45
C ARG A 65 3.16 8.92 6.38
N VAL A 66 3.41 10.15 5.93
CA VAL A 66 4.09 11.18 6.73
C VAL A 66 3.14 12.20 7.36
N GLY A 67 1.84 12.12 7.07
CA GLY A 67 0.84 13.01 7.63
C GLY A 67 -0.57 12.46 7.44
N ARG A 68 -1.48 12.88 8.32
CA ARG A 68 -2.91 12.59 8.27
C ARG A 68 -3.67 13.84 8.69
N VAL A 69 -4.73 14.18 7.96
CA VAL A 69 -5.71 15.17 8.42
C VAL A 69 -6.80 14.41 9.17
N GLU A 70 -7.04 14.77 10.41
CA GLU A 70 -8.22 14.34 11.14
C GLU A 70 -9.25 15.47 11.10
N ALA A 71 -10.54 15.12 11.09
CA ALA A 71 -11.59 16.14 11.08
C ALA A 71 -11.48 16.98 12.36
N LEU A 72 -11.46 18.30 12.21
CA LEU A 72 -11.68 19.19 13.34
C LEU A 72 -13.14 19.01 13.78
N GLU A 73 -13.36 18.59 15.02
CA GLU A 73 -14.66 18.74 15.67
C GLU A 73 -15.04 20.22 15.55
N ALA A 74 -16.13 20.50 14.83
CA ALA A 74 -16.67 21.84 14.75
C ALA A 74 -17.19 22.21 16.15
N GLY A 75 -16.37 22.94 16.91
CA GLY A 75 -16.80 23.52 18.17
C GLY A 75 -17.93 24.51 17.92
N GLU A 76 -19.05 24.28 18.60
CA GLU A 76 -20.24 25.13 18.66
C GLU A 76 -19.96 26.46 19.38
#